data_AF-A0A965RQB2-F1
#
_entry.id   AF-A0A965RQB2-F1
#
_cell.length_a   1.000
_cell.length_b   1.000
_cell.length_c   1.000
_cell.angle_alpha   90.00
_cell.angle_beta   90.00
_cell.angle_gamma   90.00
#
_symmetry.space_group_name_H-M   'P 1'
#
loop_
_entity.id
_entity.type
_entity.pdbx_description
1 polymer ?
#
loop_
_entity_poly.entity_id
_entity_poly.type
_entity_poly.pdbx_seq_one_letter_code
_entity_poly.pdbx_strand_id
1 'polypeptide(L)'
;MTTEELTNKKIGCFSDIHLGLGQDDKKWHDIALDFAKWASDVYKSKGIYELVIPGDIFHNRNMISVETLSVAKKFFDYFKDFDIYI
;
A
#
# COMPACT_ATOMS: atom_id res chain seq x y z
N MET A 1 -18.30 14.93 11.54
CA MET A 1 -17.00 14.78 12.21
C MET A 1 -16.62 16.14 12.75
N THR A 2 -16.48 16.30 14.06
CA THR A 2 -16.12 17.58 14.69
C THR A 2 -14.62 17.84 14.52
N THR A 3 -14.19 19.09 14.64
CA THR A 3 -12.77 19.48 14.55
C THR A 3 -11.90 18.81 15.62
N GLU A 4 -12.47 18.45 16.78
CA GLU A 4 -11.77 17.67 17.82
C GLU A 4 -11.48 16.22 17.39
N GLU A 5 -12.39 15.55 16.67
CA GLU A 5 -12.20 14.16 16.21
C GLU A 5 -11.02 14.02 15.22
N LEU A 6 -10.67 15.10 14.51
CA LEU A 6 -9.51 15.14 13.61
C LEU A 6 -8.16 15.21 14.34
N THR A 7 -8.12 15.78 15.55
CA THR A 7 -6.83 16.09 16.23
C THR A 7 -6.08 14.87 16.78
N ASN A 8 -6.75 13.72 16.95
CA ASN A 8 -6.16 12.49 17.50
C ASN A 8 -6.16 11.29 16.55
N LYS A 9 -6.62 11.47 15.31
CA LYS A 9 -6.70 10.38 14.35
C LYS A 9 -5.31 10.07 13.80
N LYS A 10 -4.86 8.82 13.95
CA LYS A 10 -3.60 8.35 13.38
C LYS A 10 -3.89 7.69 12.04
N ILE A 11 -3.23 8.16 11.00
CA ILE A 11 -3.41 7.69 9.62
C ILE A 11 -2.04 7.25 9.11
N GLY A 12 -1.97 6.05 8.54
CA GLY A 12 -0.80 5.57 7.80
C GLY A 12 -0.73 6.26 6.45
N CYS A 13 0.47 6.58 5.99
CA CYS A 13 0.64 7.25 4.69
C CYS A 13 1.94 6.79 4.03
N PHE A 14 1.84 6.34 2.78
CA PHE A 14 2.97 6.07 1.91
C PHE A 14 2.54 6.21 0.44
N SER A 15 3.48 6.39 -0.47
CA SER A 15 3.23 6.66 -1.89
C SER A 15 4.28 5.95 -2.76
N ASP A 16 4.14 6.05 -4.08
CA ASP A 16 5.18 5.71 -5.07
C ASP A 16 5.63 4.24 -5.00
N ILE A 17 4.65 3.33 -4.87
CA ILE A 17 4.88 1.88 -4.75
C ILE A 17 5.49 1.31 -6.05
N HIS A 18 5.07 1.83 -7.20
CA HIS A 18 5.54 1.47 -8.53
C HIS A 18 5.61 -0.05 -8.80
N LEU A 19 4.52 -0.78 -8.54
CA LEU A 19 4.42 -2.19 -8.91
C LEU A 19 4.61 -2.40 -10.42
N GLY A 20 5.38 -3.42 -10.79
CA GLY A 20 5.82 -3.67 -12.18
C GLY A 20 7.10 -2.93 -12.59
N LEU A 21 7.78 -2.24 -11.65
CA LEU A 21 9.09 -1.62 -11.90
C LEU A 21 10.11 -2.64 -12.40
N GLY A 22 10.92 -2.24 -13.39
CA GLY A 22 11.96 -3.11 -13.94
C GLY A 22 11.43 -4.21 -14.85
N GLN A 23 10.27 -4.01 -15.50
CA GLN A 23 9.60 -5.01 -16.35
C GLN A 23 9.15 -6.24 -15.56
N ASP A 24 8.37 -6.00 -14.50
CA ASP A 24 7.85 -7.04 -13.61
C ASP A 24 8.98 -7.86 -12.93
N ASP A 25 10.12 -7.22 -12.67
CA ASP A 25 11.25 -7.87 -12.04
C ASP A 25 10.86 -8.39 -10.64
N LYS A 26 11.08 -9.69 -10.45
CA LYS A 26 10.67 -10.40 -9.24
C LYS A 26 11.27 -9.79 -7.96
N LYS A 27 12.50 -9.28 -8.00
CA LYS A 27 13.14 -8.68 -6.83
C LYS A 27 12.39 -7.43 -6.39
N TRP A 28 11.94 -6.59 -7.32
CA TRP A 28 11.13 -5.42 -6.98
C TRP A 28 9.74 -5.81 -6.44
N HIS A 29 9.14 -6.88 -6.97
CA HIS A 29 7.91 -7.45 -6.41
C HIS A 29 8.11 -7.95 -4.97
N ASP A 30 9.17 -8.70 -4.70
CA ASP A 30 9.46 -9.23 -3.37
C ASP A 30 9.67 -8.06 -2.37
N ILE A 31 10.45 -7.03 -2.75
CA ILE A 31 10.68 -5.84 -1.92
C ILE A 31 9.37 -5.12 -1.60
N ALA A 32 8.47 -4.95 -2.59
CA ALA A 32 7.19 -4.30 -2.37
C ALA A 32 6.30 -5.10 -1.39
N LEU A 33 6.31 -6.43 -1.47
CA LEU A 33 5.56 -7.29 -0.55
C LEU A 33 6.15 -7.28 0.86
N ASP A 34 7.48 -7.29 0.98
CA ASP A 34 8.17 -7.16 2.28
C ASP A 34 7.84 -5.80 2.94
N PHE A 35 7.81 -4.73 2.15
CA PHE A 35 7.37 -3.41 2.60
C PHE A 35 5.92 -3.43 3.09
N ALA A 36 4.99 -3.99 2.30
CA ALA A 36 3.57 -4.06 2.66
C ALA A 36 3.35 -4.79 3.99
N LYS A 37 4.03 -5.94 4.15
CA LYS A 37 4.01 -6.71 5.38
C LYS A 37 4.54 -5.89 6.55
N TRP A 38 5.73 -5.32 6.42
CA TRP A 38 6.35 -4.54 7.48
C TRP A 38 5.51 -3.34 7.89
N ALA A 39 5.00 -2.57 6.92
CA ALA A 39 4.19 -1.38 7.17
C ALA A 39 2.87 -1.74 7.86
N SER A 40 2.19 -2.80 7.40
CA SER A 40 0.97 -3.30 8.06
C SER A 40 1.22 -3.69 9.52
N ASP A 41 2.30 -4.43 9.79
CA ASP A 41 2.68 -4.83 11.15
C ASP A 41 2.97 -3.61 12.04
N VAL A 42 3.72 -2.63 11.52
CA VAL A 42 4.01 -1.37 12.24
C VAL A 42 2.74 -0.59 12.54
N TYR A 43 1.84 -0.43 11.57
CA TYR A 43 0.59 0.31 11.76
C TYR A 43 -0.35 -0.38 12.75
N LYS A 44 -0.53 -1.69 12.63
CA LYS A 44 -1.31 -2.50 13.59
C LYS A 44 -0.76 -2.38 15.00
N SER A 45 0.57 -2.43 15.18
CA SER A 45 1.19 -2.26 16.51
C SER A 45 0.93 -0.89 17.15
N LYS A 46 0.60 0.14 16.33
CA LYS A 46 0.31 1.50 16.77
C LYS A 46 -1.19 1.82 16.83
N GLY A 47 -2.05 0.84 16.53
CA GLY A 47 -3.50 1.00 16.45
C GLY A 47 -3.95 1.86 15.26
N ILE A 48 -3.20 1.83 14.15
CA ILE A 48 -3.50 2.57 12.92
C ILE A 48 -4.17 1.61 11.94
N TYR A 49 -5.38 1.95 11.50
CA TYR A 49 -6.18 1.14 10.56
C TYR A 49 -6.70 1.96 9.37
N GLU A 50 -6.33 3.23 9.29
CA GLU A 50 -6.62 4.07 8.12
C GLU A 50 -5.34 4.31 7.37
N LEU A 51 -5.39 4.18 6.04
CA LEU A 51 -4.25 4.28 5.17
C LEU A 51 -4.56 5.19 3.98
N VAL A 52 -3.70 6.18 3.74
CA VAL A 52 -3.74 7.03 2.53
C VAL A 52 -2.58 6.65 1.62
N ILE A 53 -2.88 6.41 0.34
CA ILE A 53 -1.89 6.15 -0.71
C ILE A 53 -2.13 7.16 -1.84
N PRO A 54 -1.43 8.30 -1.87
CA PRO A 54 -1.78 9.43 -2.73
C PRO A 54 -1.41 9.23 -4.22
N GLY A 55 -0.98 8.05 -4.64
CA GLY A 55 -0.76 7.73 -6.05
C GLY A 55 0.36 6.73 -6.33
N ASP A 56 0.65 6.59 -7.62
CA ASP A 56 1.76 5.82 -8.18
C ASP A 56 1.90 4.38 -7.65
N ILE A 57 0.75 3.69 -7.55
CA ILE A 57 0.67 2.27 -7.22
C ILE A 57 1.33 1.41 -8.30
N PHE A 58 1.07 1.71 -9.57
CA PHE A 58 1.61 0.97 -10.71
C PHE A 58 2.64 1.79 -11.46
N HIS A 59 3.75 1.16 -11.84
CA HIS A 59 4.81 1.81 -12.60
C HIS A 59 4.37 2.17 -14.03
N ASN A 60 3.73 1.23 -14.72
CA ASN A 60 3.17 1.45 -16.04
C ASN A 60 1.63 1.50 -15.95
N ARG A 61 1.04 2.64 -16.36
CA ARG A 61 -0.42 2.85 -16.32
C ARG A 61 -1.12 2.44 -17.62
N ASN A 62 -0.38 2.30 -18.72
CA ASN A 62 -0.92 1.95 -20.03
C ASN A 62 -1.11 0.44 -20.19
N MET A 63 -0.25 -0.34 -19.55
CA MET A 63 -0.29 -1.79 -19.61
C MET A 63 0.27 -2.38 -18.32
N ILE A 64 -0.56 -3.17 -17.63
CA ILE A 64 -0.20 -3.87 -16.40
C ILE A 64 -0.31 -5.37 -16.69
N SER A 65 0.74 -6.12 -16.38
CA SER A 65 0.73 -7.57 -16.57
C SER A 65 -0.14 -8.28 -15.53
N VAL A 66 -0.56 -9.51 -15.85
CA VAL A 66 -1.29 -10.38 -14.91
C VAL A 66 -0.45 -10.69 -13.67
N GLU A 67 0.87 -10.81 -13.84
CA GLU A 67 1.80 -11.01 -12.73
C GLU A 67 1.77 -9.83 -11.76
N THR A 68 1.89 -8.60 -12.29
CA THR A 68 1.86 -7.38 -11.49
C THR A 68 0.51 -7.17 -10.82
N LEU A 69 -0.61 -7.53 -11.46
CA LEU A 69 -1.93 -7.55 -10.81
C LEU A 69 -2.01 -8.57 -9.67
N SER A 70 -1.41 -9.76 -9.85
CA SER A 70 -1.35 -10.78 -8.79
C SER A 70 -0.54 -10.29 -7.59
N VAL A 71 0.58 -9.59 -7.83
CA VAL A 71 1.40 -8.97 -6.80
C VAL A 71 0.64 -7.84 -6.11
N ALA A 72 -0.06 -6.98 -6.86
CA ALA A 72 -0.89 -5.93 -6.27
C ALA A 72 -1.96 -6.50 -5.34
N LYS A 73 -2.62 -7.59 -5.72
CA LYS A 73 -3.57 -8.28 -4.83
C LYS A 73 -2.89 -8.70 -3.52
N LYS A 74 -1.74 -9.38 -3.60
CA LYS A 74 -0.98 -9.83 -2.42
C LYS A 74 -0.52 -8.65 -1.56
N PHE A 75 -0.10 -7.55 -2.19
CA PHE A 75 0.29 -6.32 -1.53
C PHE A 75 -0.88 -5.78 -0.69
N PHE A 76 -2.06 -5.62 -1.30
CA PHE A 76 -3.25 -5.11 -0.60
C PHE A 76 -3.86 -6.12 0.39
N ASP A 77 -3.64 -7.43 0.22
CA ASP A 77 -4.06 -8.43 1.20
C ASP A 77 -3.43 -8.19 2.60
N TYR A 78 -2.22 -7.62 2.68
CA TYR A 78 -1.61 -7.23 3.96
C TYR A 78 -2.36 -6.09 4.67
N PHE A 79 -3.07 -5.26 3.90
CA PHE A 79 -3.86 -4.13 4.38
C PHE A 79 -5.38 -4.39 4.33
N LYS A 80 -5.81 -5.65 4.22
CA LYS A 80 -7.23 -6.02 4.11
C LYS A 80 -8.12 -5.55 5.28
N ASP A 81 -7.52 -5.29 6.44
CA ASP A 81 -8.21 -4.83 7.65
C ASP A 81 -8.19 -3.29 7.78
N PHE A 82 -7.69 -2.58 6.77
CA PHE A 82 -7.56 -1.12 6.76
C PHE A 82 -8.62 -0.47 5.87
N ASP A 83 -9.05 0.72 6.24
CA ASP A 83 -9.76 1.63 5.35
C ASP A 83 -8.73 2.37 4.50
N ILE A 84 -8.69 2.06 3.19
CA ILE A 84 -7.67 2.58 2.27
C ILE A 84 -8.28 3.68 1.39
N TYR A 85 -7.61 4.84 1.36
CA TYR A 85 -7.92 5.99 0.50
C TYR A 85 -6.82 6.15 -0.54
N ILE A 86 -7.19 6.11 -1.82
CA ILE A 86 -6.29 6.18 -2.99
C ILE A 86 -6.76 7.31 -3.90
#